data_AF-A0A537ELT4-F1
#
_entry.id   AF-A0A537ELT4-F1
#
_cell.length_a   1.000
_cell.length_b   1.000
_cell.length_c   1.000
_cell.angle_alpha   90.00
_cell.angle_beta   90.00
_cell.angle_gamma   90.00
#
_symmetry.space_group_name_H-M   'P 1'
#
loop_
_entity.id
_entity.type
_entity.pdbx_description
1 polymer ?
#
loop_
_entity_poly.entity_id
_entity_poly.type
_entity_poly.pdbx_seq_one_letter_code
_entity_poly.pdbx_strand_id
1 'polypeptide(L)'
;MADFNFKDVDRLRTFYSIARKTGRKLAVTLGDAFLLKHLTKDPKLQVPPPDDSHVVIIVPKRGTGQYRKEDYDSDERQFLSQPNAWTADKLSKDQAKLIAHVSYYNIGELIDIRPEIGSSFIHSLREPFNEEMLGDFQRLHKWLEHFGMSFTQSHASGHATGEELKQIIKEIEAKTLFPIHTEHPELFREMAKETRAVQVGRTYNLSG
;
A
#
# COMPACT_ATOMS: atom_id res chain seq x y z
N MET A 1 6.51 7.67 9.25
CA MET A 1 5.29 7.28 8.53
C MET A 1 5.66 6.65 7.20
N ALA A 2 4.80 5.81 6.66
CA ALA A 2 5.00 5.16 5.38
C ALA A 2 3.68 5.05 4.61
N ASP A 3 3.75 5.31 3.31
CA ASP A 3 2.66 5.09 2.36
C ASP A 3 3.05 3.94 1.43
N PHE A 4 2.22 2.89 1.40
CA PHE A 4 2.42 1.73 0.55
C PHE A 4 1.09 1.05 0.26
N ASN A 5 1.02 0.22 -0.78
CA ASN A 5 -0.20 -0.54 -1.01
C ASN A 5 -0.31 -1.64 0.04
N PHE A 6 -1.22 -1.49 1.00
CA PHE A 6 -1.38 -2.46 2.08
C PHE A 6 -1.78 -3.87 1.61
N LYS A 7 -2.33 -3.99 0.38
CA LYS A 7 -2.67 -5.28 -0.25
C LYS A 7 -1.43 -6.01 -0.79
N ASP A 8 -0.31 -5.32 -0.96
CA ASP A 8 0.99 -5.94 -1.26
C ASP A 8 1.52 -6.58 0.04
N VAL A 9 1.29 -7.89 0.16
CA VAL A 9 1.66 -8.67 1.35
C VAL A 9 3.16 -8.65 1.61
N ASP A 10 4.00 -8.63 0.58
CA ASP A 10 5.45 -8.61 0.77
C ASP A 10 5.92 -7.24 1.29
N ARG A 11 5.29 -6.15 0.82
CA ARG A 11 5.56 -4.81 1.35
C ARG A 11 5.06 -4.64 2.77
N LEU A 12 3.87 -5.15 3.09
CA LEU A 12 3.35 -5.23 4.44
C LEU A 12 4.31 -5.99 5.37
N ARG A 13 4.78 -7.18 4.96
CA ARG A 13 5.75 -7.98 5.72
C ARG A 13 7.07 -7.25 5.90
N THR A 14 7.51 -6.51 4.89
CA THR A 14 8.73 -5.69 4.95
C THR A 14 8.61 -4.60 6.00
N PHE A 15 7.55 -3.78 5.97
CA PHE A 15 7.34 -2.72 6.97
C PHE A 15 7.11 -3.28 8.37
N TYR A 16 6.38 -4.40 8.50
CA TYR A 16 6.22 -5.11 9.76
C TYR A 16 7.56 -5.60 10.32
N SER A 17 8.40 -6.21 9.48
CA SER A 17 9.75 -6.66 9.86
C SER A 17 10.65 -5.50 10.27
N ILE A 18 10.61 -4.37 9.57
CA ILE A 18 11.34 -3.15 9.93
C ILE A 18 10.86 -2.63 11.28
N ALA A 19 9.54 -2.57 11.50
CA ALA A 19 8.98 -2.14 12.78
C ALA A 19 9.54 -2.99 13.92
N ARG A 20 9.47 -4.32 13.80
CA ARG A 20 10.03 -5.25 14.79
C ARG A 20 11.53 -5.06 15.03
N LYS A 21 12.32 -5.03 13.96
CA LYS A 21 13.79 -4.88 14.05
C LYS A 21 14.23 -3.56 14.66
N THR A 22 13.41 -2.52 14.54
CA THR A 22 13.67 -1.19 15.10
C THR A 22 13.00 -0.94 16.44
N GLY A 23 12.35 -1.96 17.04
CA GLY A 23 11.63 -1.84 18.31
C GLY A 23 10.37 -0.96 18.23
N ARG A 24 9.86 -0.74 17.02
CA ARG A 24 8.66 0.06 16.74
C ARG A 24 7.45 -0.85 16.48
N LYS A 25 6.26 -0.26 16.50
CA LYS A 25 5.01 -0.90 16.10
C LYS A 25 4.55 -0.37 14.73
N LEU A 26 3.96 -1.25 13.93
CA LEU A 26 3.29 -0.89 12.69
C LEU A 26 1.88 -0.39 13.04
N ALA A 27 1.62 0.90 12.85
CA ALA A 27 0.31 1.49 13.06
C ALA A 27 -0.49 1.39 11.74
N VAL A 28 -1.68 0.80 11.78
CA VAL A 28 -2.51 0.50 10.61
C VAL A 28 -3.92 1.07 10.79
N THR A 29 -4.63 1.35 9.70
CA THR A 29 -6.01 1.86 9.80
C THR A 29 -6.99 0.79 10.29
N LEU A 30 -8.22 1.19 10.67
CA LEU A 30 -9.30 0.24 10.96
C LEU A 30 -9.59 -0.69 9.77
N GLY A 31 -9.57 -0.16 8.54
CA GLY A 31 -9.74 -0.97 7.33
C GLY A 31 -8.60 -1.97 7.11
N ASP A 32 -7.36 -1.54 7.35
CA ASP A 32 -6.19 -2.42 7.29
C ASP A 32 -6.26 -3.54 8.35
N ALA A 33 -6.70 -3.23 9.57
CA ALA A 33 -6.91 -4.22 10.62
C ALA A 33 -7.98 -5.25 10.23
N PHE A 34 -9.06 -4.81 9.59
CA PHE A 34 -10.07 -5.71 9.04
C PHE A 34 -9.50 -6.61 7.94
N LEU A 35 -8.66 -6.08 7.06
CA LEU A 35 -7.96 -6.85 6.03
C LEU A 35 -7.01 -7.88 6.65
N LEU A 36 -6.18 -7.49 7.64
CA LEU A 36 -5.29 -8.40 8.37
C LEU A 36 -6.05 -9.57 9.00
N LYS A 37 -7.21 -9.31 9.61
CA LYS A 37 -8.08 -10.36 10.18
C LYS A 37 -8.46 -11.43 9.14
N HIS A 38 -8.58 -11.06 7.88
CA HIS A 38 -8.91 -11.99 6.79
C HIS A 38 -7.66 -12.67 6.23
N LEU A 39 -6.58 -11.90 5.99
CA LEU A 39 -5.33 -12.43 5.45
C LEU A 39 -4.68 -13.45 6.38
N THR A 40 -4.78 -13.25 7.70
CA THR A 40 -4.24 -14.19 8.70
C THR A 40 -4.89 -15.58 8.69
N LYS A 41 -6.03 -15.75 8.02
CA LYS A 41 -6.64 -17.08 7.81
C LYS A 41 -5.82 -17.96 6.89
N ASP A 42 -4.98 -17.37 6.03
CA ASP A 42 -4.01 -18.11 5.23
C ASP A 42 -2.62 -18.04 5.90
N PRO A 43 -2.13 -19.13 6.52
CA PRO A 43 -0.84 -19.14 7.18
C PRO A 43 0.34 -18.95 6.21
N LYS A 44 0.17 -19.18 4.90
CA LYS A 44 1.23 -19.00 3.91
C LYS A 44 1.63 -17.53 3.75
N LEU A 45 0.69 -16.61 3.99
CA LEU A 45 0.92 -15.18 3.86
C LEU A 45 1.81 -14.63 4.97
N GLN A 46 1.89 -15.30 6.13
CA GLN A 46 2.78 -14.90 7.24
C GLN A 46 2.62 -13.43 7.66
N VAL A 47 1.41 -12.89 7.56
CA VAL A 47 1.05 -11.55 8.02
C VAL A 47 0.69 -11.57 9.51
N PRO A 48 0.94 -10.49 10.26
CA PRO A 48 0.56 -10.43 11.67
C PRO A 48 -0.96 -10.37 11.84
N PRO A 49 -1.53 -10.98 12.90
CA PRO A 49 -2.92 -10.74 13.25
C PRO A 49 -3.12 -9.29 13.74
N PRO A 50 -4.36 -8.76 13.68
CA PRO A 50 -4.64 -7.39 14.10
C PRO A 50 -4.32 -7.11 15.58
N ASP A 51 -4.37 -8.12 16.43
CA ASP A 51 -4.08 -8.06 17.87
C ASP A 51 -2.61 -8.35 18.20
N ASP A 52 -1.74 -8.46 17.20
CA ASP A 52 -0.31 -8.68 17.39
C ASP A 52 0.33 -7.57 18.24
N SER A 53 1.26 -7.96 19.11
CA SER A 53 1.97 -7.05 20.01
C SER A 53 2.74 -5.92 19.30
N HIS A 54 3.11 -6.08 18.03
CA HIS A 54 3.79 -5.08 17.20
C HIS A 54 2.86 -4.36 16.21
N VAL A 55 1.54 -4.58 16.31
CA VAL A 55 0.52 -3.86 15.54
C VAL A 55 -0.22 -2.89 16.44
N VAL A 56 -0.47 -1.68 15.94
CA VAL A 56 -1.35 -0.67 16.54
C VAL A 56 -2.45 -0.35 15.54
N ILE A 57 -3.68 -0.24 16.02
CA ILE A 57 -4.83 0.14 15.19
C ILE A 57 -5.09 1.62 15.42
N ILE A 58 -5.00 2.42 14.37
CA ILE A 58 -5.28 3.85 14.39
C ILE A 58 -6.79 4.02 14.49
N VAL A 59 -7.25 4.71 15.54
CA VAL A 59 -8.65 5.06 15.76
C VAL A 59 -8.85 6.52 15.35
N PRO A 60 -9.38 6.80 14.15
CA PRO A 60 -9.64 8.16 13.69
C PRO A 60 -10.87 8.75 14.38
N LYS A 61 -10.95 10.08 14.53
CA LYS A 61 -12.22 10.73 14.91
C LYS A 61 -13.19 10.68 13.74
N ARG A 62 -14.47 10.40 14.00
CA ARG A 62 -15.52 10.35 12.97
C ARG A 62 -16.79 11.01 13.45
N GLY A 63 -17.72 11.28 12.52
CA GLY A 63 -19.08 11.76 12.80
C GLY A 63 -19.10 12.97 13.75
N THR A 64 -19.34 12.71 15.03
CA THR A 64 -19.36 13.73 16.10
C THR A 64 -18.01 14.41 16.38
N GLY A 65 -16.90 13.91 15.82
CA GLY A 65 -15.54 14.38 16.11
C GLY A 65 -14.98 13.82 17.42
N GLN A 66 -15.63 12.80 17.97
CA GLN A 66 -15.21 12.08 19.19
C GLN A 66 -14.92 10.61 18.86
N TYR A 67 -14.57 9.82 19.88
CA TYR A 67 -14.34 8.37 19.75
C TYR A 67 -15.59 7.56 20.15
N ARG A 68 -16.76 8.01 19.72
CA ARG A 68 -18.03 7.35 20.07
C ARG A 68 -18.23 6.11 19.23
N LYS A 69 -18.63 5.00 19.84
CA LYS A 69 -18.82 3.72 19.14
C LYS A 69 -19.81 3.85 17.97
N GLU A 70 -20.79 4.75 18.10
CA GLU A 70 -21.81 5.03 17.11
C GLU A 70 -21.27 5.68 15.83
N ASP A 71 -20.11 6.36 15.91
CA ASP A 71 -19.46 7.01 14.76
C ASP A 71 -18.70 6.01 13.84
N TYR A 72 -18.62 4.73 14.24
CA TYR A 72 -17.94 3.67 13.50
C TYR A 72 -18.92 2.60 13.04
N ASP A 73 -18.60 1.99 11.90
CA ASP A 73 -19.40 0.90 11.34
C ASP A 73 -19.30 -0.38 12.19
N SER A 74 -20.27 -1.28 12.04
CA SER A 74 -20.35 -2.52 12.84
C SER A 74 -19.07 -3.35 12.78
N ASP A 75 -18.44 -3.41 11.62
CA ASP A 75 -17.21 -4.18 11.39
C ASP A 75 -15.99 -3.53 12.03
N GLU A 76 -15.98 -2.22 12.25
CA GLU A 76 -14.85 -1.54 12.87
C GLU A 76 -14.92 -1.58 14.40
N ARG A 77 -16.15 -1.60 14.95
CA ARG A 77 -16.41 -1.61 16.40
C ARG A 77 -15.71 -2.75 17.15
N GLN A 78 -15.42 -3.86 16.46
CA GLN A 78 -14.68 -5.00 17.03
C GLN A 78 -13.22 -4.68 17.38
N PHE A 79 -12.63 -3.65 16.74
CA PHE A 79 -11.25 -3.24 16.97
C PHE A 79 -11.15 -2.16 18.05
N LEU A 80 -12.18 -1.33 18.24
CA LEU A 80 -12.15 -0.18 19.15
C LEU A 80 -11.87 -0.54 20.61
N SER A 81 -12.29 -1.73 21.05
CA SER A 81 -12.08 -2.20 22.42
C SER A 81 -10.74 -2.91 22.64
N GLN A 82 -9.91 -3.04 21.59
CA GLN A 82 -8.62 -3.74 21.71
C GLN A 82 -7.59 -2.85 22.41
N PRO A 83 -6.69 -3.43 23.23
CA PRO A 83 -5.69 -2.66 23.97
C PRO A 83 -4.66 -1.97 23.06
N ASN A 84 -4.53 -2.43 21.81
CA ASN A 84 -3.68 -1.82 20.79
C ASN A 84 -4.42 -0.86 19.85
N ALA A 85 -5.69 -0.52 20.12
CA ALA A 85 -6.43 0.52 19.41
C ALA A 85 -6.10 1.88 20.02
N TRP A 86 -5.36 2.71 19.27
CA TRP A 86 -4.80 3.96 19.78
C TRP A 86 -5.47 5.16 19.11
N THR A 87 -5.90 6.10 19.94
CA THR A 87 -6.38 7.41 19.52
C THR A 87 -5.23 8.31 19.09
N ALA A 88 -5.54 9.41 18.40
CA ALA A 88 -4.55 10.39 17.98
C ALA A 88 -3.69 10.93 19.14
N ASP A 89 -4.28 11.18 20.32
CA ASP A 89 -3.54 11.62 21.51
C ASP A 89 -2.46 10.61 21.95
N LYS A 90 -2.76 9.32 21.83
CA LYS A 90 -1.82 8.25 22.16
C LYS A 90 -0.75 8.12 21.08
N LEU A 91 -1.14 8.17 19.81
CA LEU A 91 -0.22 8.15 18.67
C LEU A 91 0.77 9.31 18.73
N SER A 92 0.29 10.52 19.03
CA SER A 92 1.10 11.73 19.18
C SER A 92 2.18 11.57 20.26
N LYS A 93 1.80 11.07 21.44
CA LYS A 93 2.74 10.87 22.58
C LYS A 93 3.79 9.79 22.35
N ASP A 94 3.47 8.76 21.56
CA ASP A 94 4.34 7.59 21.33
C ASP A 94 4.88 7.52 19.90
N GLN A 95 4.87 8.62 19.14
CA GLN A 95 5.21 8.64 17.71
C GLN A 95 6.59 8.05 17.36
N ALA A 96 7.60 8.24 18.21
CA ALA A 96 8.94 7.68 18.01
C ALA A 96 8.96 6.13 17.99
N LYS A 97 7.93 5.50 18.57
CA LYS A 97 7.76 4.04 18.63
C LYS A 97 6.94 3.50 17.47
N LEU A 98 6.62 4.32 16.47
CA LEU A 98 5.66 3.96 15.43
C LEU A 98 6.26 4.05 14.02
N ILE A 99 5.78 3.13 13.17
CA ILE A 99 5.73 3.31 11.73
C ILE A 99 4.24 3.33 11.40
N ALA A 100 3.64 4.51 11.28
CA ALA A 100 2.24 4.62 10.91
C ALA A 100 2.07 4.53 9.39
N HIS A 101 1.20 3.63 8.97
CA HIS A 101 0.70 3.51 7.61
C HIS A 101 -0.32 4.61 7.35
N VAL A 102 0.09 5.63 6.60
CA VAL A 102 -0.72 6.81 6.27
C VAL A 102 -0.51 7.06 4.79
N SER A 103 -1.60 7.04 4.02
CA SER A 103 -1.63 7.38 2.61
C SER A 103 -2.17 8.79 2.41
N TYR A 104 -2.15 9.26 1.17
CA TYR A 104 -2.80 10.52 0.80
C TYR A 104 -4.28 10.57 1.24
N TYR A 105 -5.02 9.45 1.16
CA TYR A 105 -6.46 9.43 1.47
C TYR A 105 -6.80 9.61 2.95
N ASN A 106 -5.87 9.35 3.85
CA ASN A 106 -6.03 9.57 5.29
C ASN A 106 -4.97 10.54 5.84
N ILE A 107 -4.36 11.36 5.00
CA ILE A 107 -3.35 12.35 5.42
C ILE A 107 -3.93 13.41 6.37
N GLY A 108 -5.26 13.57 6.41
CA GLY A 108 -5.95 14.42 7.38
C GLY A 108 -5.71 14.02 8.84
N GLU A 109 -5.37 12.75 9.11
CA GLU A 109 -5.05 12.27 10.47
C GLU A 109 -3.85 13.02 11.09
N LEU A 110 -2.98 13.61 10.26
CA LEU A 110 -1.85 14.42 10.74
C LEU A 110 -2.27 15.62 11.58
N ILE A 111 -3.47 16.17 11.36
CA ILE A 111 -4.00 17.31 12.13
C ILE A 111 -4.10 16.96 13.63
N ASP A 112 -4.57 15.76 13.93
CA ASP A 112 -4.73 15.28 15.30
C ASP A 112 -3.46 14.60 15.83
N ILE A 113 -2.74 13.84 14.99
CA ILE A 113 -1.50 13.15 15.39
C ILE A 113 -0.37 14.15 15.68
N ARG A 114 -0.31 15.26 14.93
CA ARG A 114 0.71 16.32 15.06
C ARG A 114 2.13 15.76 15.09
N PRO A 115 2.62 15.22 13.95
CA PRO A 115 3.95 14.66 13.89
C PRO A 115 5.01 15.69 14.31
N GLU A 116 6.04 15.23 15.01
CA GLU A 116 7.20 16.06 15.36
C GLU A 116 7.92 16.55 14.10
N ILE A 117 8.36 17.81 14.10
CA ILE A 117 9.17 18.38 13.02
C ILE A 117 10.41 17.51 12.79
N GLY A 118 10.68 17.20 11.52
CA GLY A 118 11.75 16.28 11.11
C GLY A 118 11.30 14.83 10.98
N SER A 119 10.06 14.49 11.34
CA SER A 119 9.49 13.15 11.11
C SER A 119 9.61 12.74 9.63
N SER A 120 9.92 11.47 9.38
CA SER A 120 10.08 10.95 8.01
C SER A 120 8.78 10.37 7.44
N PHE A 121 8.54 10.65 6.18
CA PHE A 121 7.48 10.07 5.35
C PHE A 121 8.11 9.30 4.18
N ILE A 122 7.96 7.98 4.19
CA ILE A 122 8.44 7.09 3.13
C ILE A 122 7.29 6.82 2.18
N HIS A 123 7.38 7.31 0.95
CA HIS A 123 6.42 7.02 -0.10
C HIS A 123 6.91 5.82 -0.93
N SER A 124 6.33 4.66 -0.67
CA SER A 124 6.65 3.39 -1.32
C SER A 124 5.58 2.99 -2.33
N LEU A 125 5.24 3.93 -3.20
CA LEU A 125 4.32 3.77 -4.32
C LEU A 125 4.96 4.35 -5.58
N ARG A 126 4.40 4.02 -6.74
CA ARG A 126 4.84 4.54 -8.04
C ARG A 126 4.72 6.06 -8.10
N GLU A 127 5.55 6.69 -8.91
CA GLU A 127 5.44 8.09 -9.25
C GLU A 127 4.12 8.38 -9.98
N PRO A 128 3.59 9.62 -9.86
CA PRO A 128 2.43 10.05 -10.64
C PRO A 128 2.74 9.97 -12.14
N PHE A 129 1.79 9.43 -12.92
CA PHE A 129 1.93 9.23 -14.37
C PHE A 129 0.79 9.90 -15.16
N ASN A 130 -0.15 10.54 -14.47
CA ASN A 130 -1.21 11.34 -15.05
C ASN A 130 -1.42 12.62 -14.22
N GLU A 131 -2.18 13.57 -14.76
CA GLU A 131 -2.39 14.89 -14.16
C GLU A 131 -3.12 14.83 -12.80
N GLU A 132 -4.10 13.94 -12.67
CA GLU A 132 -4.86 13.76 -11.43
C GLU A 132 -3.94 13.34 -10.28
N MET A 133 -3.13 12.31 -10.51
CA MET A 133 -2.16 11.82 -9.54
C MET A 133 -1.07 12.84 -9.25
N LEU A 134 -0.65 13.64 -10.24
CA LEU A 134 0.29 14.73 -10.01
C LEU A 134 -0.32 15.76 -9.04
N GLY A 135 -1.61 16.06 -9.17
CA GLY A 135 -2.33 16.93 -8.25
C GLY A 135 -2.41 16.38 -6.82
N ASP A 136 -2.72 15.09 -6.67
CA ASP A 136 -2.70 14.40 -5.35
C ASP A 136 -1.31 14.43 -4.73
N PHE A 137 -0.27 14.14 -5.52
CA PHE A 137 1.11 14.12 -5.08
C PHE A 137 1.59 15.51 -4.63
N GLN A 138 1.22 16.56 -5.35
CA GLN A 138 1.50 17.95 -4.95
C GLN A 138 0.81 18.31 -3.63
N ARG A 139 -0.45 17.90 -3.44
CA ARG A 139 -1.19 18.12 -2.17
C ARG A 139 -0.55 17.36 -1.02
N LEU A 140 -0.14 16.11 -1.22
CA LEU A 140 0.62 15.35 -0.23
C LEU A 140 1.88 16.10 0.19
N HIS A 141 2.68 16.56 -0.76
CA HIS A 141 3.90 17.34 -0.45
C HIS A 141 3.61 18.60 0.35
N LYS A 142 2.52 19.31 0.05
CA LYS A 142 2.11 20.51 0.81
C LYS A 142 1.73 20.18 2.25
N TRP A 143 1.07 19.05 2.48
CA TRP A 143 0.82 18.55 3.84
C TRP A 143 2.12 18.24 4.59
N LEU A 144 3.05 17.52 3.95
CA LEU A 144 4.34 17.18 4.56
C LEU A 144 5.17 18.42 4.88
N GLU A 145 5.20 19.40 3.98
CA GLU A 145 5.84 20.71 4.17
C GLU A 145 5.21 21.45 5.37
N HIS A 146 3.88 21.51 5.45
CA HIS A 146 3.15 22.17 6.53
C HIS A 146 3.52 21.60 7.91
N PHE A 147 3.68 20.28 8.02
CA PHE A 147 4.08 19.61 9.25
C PHE A 147 5.59 19.49 9.46
N GLY A 148 6.42 20.04 8.55
CA GLY A 148 7.88 19.98 8.65
C GLY A 148 8.45 18.56 8.54
N MET A 149 7.81 17.70 7.76
CA MET A 149 8.22 16.31 7.56
C MET A 149 9.21 16.17 6.39
N SER A 150 10.11 15.19 6.49
CA SER A 150 10.99 14.80 5.39
C SER A 150 10.32 13.77 4.48
N PHE A 151 10.52 13.88 3.17
CA PHE A 151 9.96 12.95 2.18
C PHE A 151 11.05 12.06 1.58
N THR A 152 10.76 10.78 1.40
CA THR A 152 11.63 9.82 0.71
C THR A 152 10.82 8.94 -0.23
N GLN A 153 11.15 8.99 -1.52
CA GLN A 153 10.60 8.10 -2.54
C GLN A 153 11.30 6.74 -2.50
N SER A 154 10.54 5.65 -2.46
CA SER A 154 11.07 4.28 -2.39
C SER A 154 10.15 3.27 -3.08
N HIS A 155 10.09 3.32 -4.42
CA HIS A 155 9.28 2.42 -5.22
C HIS A 155 10.06 1.18 -5.69
N ALA A 156 9.41 0.01 -5.64
CA ALA A 156 9.80 -1.18 -6.40
C ALA A 156 8.64 -1.55 -7.31
N SER A 157 8.93 -1.70 -8.61
CA SER A 157 7.96 -2.08 -9.65
C SER A 157 7.40 -3.47 -9.37
N GLY A 158 6.09 -3.64 -9.58
CA GLY A 158 5.43 -4.95 -9.60
C GLY A 158 5.43 -5.62 -10.98
N HIS A 159 5.96 -4.94 -12.00
CA HIS A 159 6.05 -5.46 -13.36
C HIS A 159 7.47 -5.93 -13.67
N ALA A 160 7.56 -7.05 -14.38
CA ALA A 160 8.79 -7.50 -15.01
C ALA A 160 9.33 -6.43 -15.97
N THR A 161 10.64 -6.23 -15.94
CA THR A 161 11.35 -5.36 -16.86
C THR A 161 11.30 -5.91 -18.28
N GLY A 162 11.62 -5.07 -19.28
CA GLY A 162 11.67 -5.51 -20.67
C GLY A 162 12.70 -6.64 -20.91
N GLU A 163 13.79 -6.69 -20.14
CA GLU A 163 14.79 -7.75 -20.22
C GLU A 163 14.27 -9.06 -19.62
N GLU A 164 13.64 -9.01 -18.45
CA GLU A 164 12.98 -10.17 -17.84
C GLU A 164 11.86 -10.71 -18.73
N LEU A 165 11.05 -9.85 -19.34
CA LEU A 165 10.01 -10.27 -20.30
C LEU A 165 10.61 -10.98 -21.51
N LYS A 166 11.70 -10.47 -22.09
CA LYS A 166 12.41 -11.14 -23.20
C LYS A 166 12.94 -12.51 -22.78
N GLN A 167 13.51 -12.60 -21.58
CA GLN A 167 14.01 -13.86 -21.03
C GLN A 167 12.87 -14.88 -20.84
N ILE A 168 11.75 -14.45 -20.25
CA ILE A 168 10.56 -15.30 -20.05
C ILE A 168 10.03 -15.80 -21.40
N ILE A 169 9.88 -14.92 -22.39
CA ILE A 169 9.39 -15.31 -23.72
C ILE A 169 10.33 -16.33 -24.38
N LYS A 170 11.65 -16.11 -24.27
CA LYS A 170 12.66 -17.02 -24.80
C LYS A 170 12.68 -18.37 -24.09
N GLU A 171 12.48 -18.41 -22.78
CA GLU A 171 12.48 -19.64 -21.99
C GLU A 171 11.22 -20.49 -22.24
N ILE A 172 10.06 -19.84 -22.39
CA ILE A 172 8.80 -20.52 -22.67
C ILE A 172 8.75 -21.05 -24.12
N GLU A 173 9.41 -20.35 -25.07
CA GLU A 173 9.39 -20.67 -26.51
C GLU A 173 7.97 -20.84 -27.09
N ALA A 174 7.06 -19.95 -26.71
CA ALA A 174 5.68 -20.01 -27.16
C ALA A 174 5.57 -19.92 -28.70
N LYS A 175 4.69 -20.74 -29.30
CA LYS A 175 4.38 -20.68 -30.74
C LYS A 175 3.78 -19.33 -31.14
N THR A 176 2.84 -18.82 -30.34
CA THR A 176 2.15 -17.55 -30.55
C THR A 176 2.15 -16.73 -29.27
N LEU A 177 2.53 -15.46 -29.36
CA LEU A 177 2.55 -14.47 -28.28
C LEU A 177 1.41 -13.47 -28.46
N PHE A 178 0.65 -13.23 -27.38
CA PHE A 178 -0.39 -12.21 -27.30
C PHE A 178 -0.04 -11.19 -26.23
N PRO A 179 0.53 -10.02 -26.59
CA PRO A 179 0.81 -8.97 -25.62
C PRO A 179 -0.50 -8.39 -25.11
N ILE A 180 -0.73 -8.50 -23.80
CA ILE A 180 -1.89 -7.93 -23.10
C ILE A 180 -1.41 -7.04 -21.96
N HIS A 181 -2.28 -6.14 -21.48
CA HIS A 181 -1.97 -5.23 -20.37
C HIS A 181 -0.74 -4.33 -20.63
N THR A 182 -0.62 -3.85 -21.88
CA THR A 182 0.40 -2.91 -22.35
C THR A 182 -0.22 -1.90 -23.32
N GLU A 183 0.22 -0.65 -23.29
CA GLU A 183 -0.14 0.37 -24.29
C GLU A 183 0.68 0.24 -25.58
N HIS A 184 1.76 -0.54 -25.53
CA HIS A 184 2.75 -0.69 -26.61
C HIS A 184 2.92 -2.16 -27.05
N PRO A 185 1.87 -2.83 -27.55
CA PRO A 185 1.96 -4.22 -28.01
C PRO A 185 2.94 -4.41 -29.18
N GLU A 186 3.22 -3.35 -29.94
CA GLU A 186 4.20 -3.33 -31.02
C GLU A 186 5.64 -3.62 -30.57
N LEU A 187 5.97 -3.35 -29.30
CA LEU A 187 7.30 -3.64 -28.76
C LEU A 187 7.59 -5.13 -28.64
N PHE A 188 6.56 -5.98 -28.70
CA PHE A 188 6.67 -7.44 -28.62
C PHE A 188 6.78 -8.12 -29.99
N ARG A 189 6.81 -7.34 -31.08
CA ARG A 189 7.03 -7.88 -32.42
C ARG A 189 8.35 -8.65 -32.45
N GLU A 190 8.35 -9.78 -33.16
CA GLU A 190 9.54 -10.62 -33.37
C GLU A 190 10.14 -11.24 -32.09
N MET A 191 9.49 -11.08 -30.93
CA MET A 191 9.90 -11.76 -29.69
C MET A 191 9.51 -13.24 -29.67
N ALA A 192 8.58 -13.67 -30.53
CA ALA A 192 8.15 -15.05 -30.71
C ALA A 192 7.96 -15.35 -32.21
N LYS A 193 7.77 -16.64 -32.55
CA LYS A 193 7.52 -17.06 -33.95
C LYS A 193 6.32 -16.35 -34.57
N GLU A 194 5.28 -16.14 -33.76
CA GLU A 194 4.13 -15.35 -34.14
C GLU A 194 3.75 -14.42 -32.99
N THR A 195 3.64 -13.11 -33.24
CA THR A 195 3.11 -12.15 -32.27
C THR A 195 1.83 -11.55 -32.81
N ARG A 196 0.73 -11.61 -32.04
CA ARG A 196 -0.58 -11.06 -32.42
C ARG A 196 -1.02 -9.98 -31.44
N ALA A 197 -1.24 -8.77 -31.97
CA ALA A 197 -1.89 -7.70 -31.19
C ALA A 197 -3.36 -8.07 -30.91
N VAL A 198 -3.78 -7.91 -29.66
CA VAL A 198 -5.13 -8.26 -29.22
C VAL A 198 -6.13 -7.12 -29.44
N GLN A 199 -7.40 -7.48 -29.63
CA GLN A 199 -8.54 -6.58 -29.72
C GLN A 199 -9.60 -7.02 -28.70
N VAL A 200 -10.15 -6.06 -27.97
CA VAL A 200 -11.18 -6.33 -26.95
C VAL A 200 -12.40 -6.98 -27.61
N GLY A 201 -12.89 -8.07 -27.00
CA GLY A 201 -14.07 -8.80 -27.47
C GLY A 201 -13.83 -9.72 -28.68
N ARG A 202 -12.60 -9.83 -29.18
CA ARG A 202 -12.26 -10.71 -30.31
C ARG A 202 -11.83 -12.10 -29.85
N THR A 203 -12.38 -13.13 -30.48
CA THR A 203 -11.95 -14.53 -30.32
C THR A 203 -10.79 -14.84 -31.27
N TYR A 204 -9.75 -15.48 -30.75
CA TYR A 204 -8.59 -15.91 -31.52
C TYR A 204 -8.51 -17.44 -31.53
N ASN A 205 -8.66 -18.04 -32.71
CA ASN A 205 -8.47 -19.48 -32.88
C ASN A 205 -6.97 -19.77 -33.06
N LEU A 206 -6.44 -20.67 -32.23
CA LEU A 206 -5.06 -21.14 -32.32
C LEU A 206 -5.01 -22.36 -33.23
N SER A 207 -4.16 -22.32 -34.25
CA SER A 207 -3.78 -23.51 -35.01
C SER A 207 -2.80 -24.32 -34.17
N GLY A 208 -3.13 -25.60 -33.91
CA GLY A 208 -2.31 -26.54 -33.13
C GLY A 208 -0.92 -26.78 -33.71
#